data_AF-A0AA38PA73-F1
#
_entry.id   AF-A0AA38PA73-F1
#
_cell.length_a   1.000
_cell.length_b   1.000
_cell.length_c   1.000
_cell.angle_alpha   90.00
_cell.angle_beta   90.00
_cell.angle_gamma   90.00
#
_symmetry.space_group_name_H-M   'P 1'
#
loop_
_entity.id
_entity.type
_entity.pdbx_description
1 polymer ?
#
loop_
_entity_poly.entity_id
_entity_poly.type
_entity_poly.pdbx_seq_one_letter_code
_entity_poly.pdbx_strand_id
1 'polypeptide(L)'
;MESYNRTRFVETLLSRYSTSSPSFTIHLHPDAWTLNSGSRCRYDNQYVGFLDDIRAHRIPADFVEIFHETGVKFFEGCLIVDLLDYRPPKPNDPPLDTPKHSREVLHPTPETLWADLCVINASTGGKLTDAQALEIEAKILLNTSSPLCLDPNPHLSRMANSVWRVTNTQMDASVSLRKRKADEAIDAEKIEADKARKEKILGFLAPENLRGTSRWVSLSMFWPKY
;
A
#
# COMPACT_ATOMS: atom_id res chain seq x y z
N MET A 1 29.86 8.33 3.07
CA MET A 1 29.05 8.67 1.86
C MET A 1 27.99 7.60 1.56
N GLU A 2 27.96 6.48 2.30
CA GLU A 2 27.02 5.36 2.11
C GLU A 2 25.54 5.72 2.33
N SER A 3 25.23 6.80 3.04
CA SER A 3 23.90 7.04 3.59
C SER A 3 22.88 7.70 2.63
N TYR A 4 23.34 8.23 1.49
CA TYR A 4 22.44 8.81 0.46
C TYR A 4 21.85 7.78 -0.49
N ASN A 5 22.47 6.61 -0.60
CA ASN A 5 22.01 5.55 -1.50
C ASN A 5 21.33 4.46 -0.68
N ARG A 6 20.00 4.52 -0.63
CA ARG A 6 19.16 3.57 0.13
C ARG A 6 19.43 2.11 -0.27
N THR A 7 19.63 1.83 -1.56
CA THR A 7 19.93 0.47 -2.05
C THR A 7 21.26 -0.04 -1.51
N ARG A 8 22.31 0.79 -1.55
CA ARG A 8 23.63 0.42 -1.01
C ARG A 8 23.57 0.19 0.51
N PHE A 9 22.83 1.04 1.23
CA PHE A 9 22.61 0.85 2.66
C PHE A 9 21.93 -0.50 2.95
N VAL A 10 20.84 -0.81 2.25
CA VAL A 10 20.13 -2.08 2.38
C VAL A 10 21.04 -3.28 2.09
N GLU A 11 21.79 -3.25 1.00
CA GLU A 11 22.74 -4.33 0.66
C GLU A 11 23.80 -4.53 1.75
N THR A 12 24.36 -3.45 2.29
CA THR A 12 25.36 -3.52 3.36
C THR A 12 24.76 -4.06 4.66
N LEU A 13 23.52 -3.67 5.00
CA LEU A 13 22.82 -4.11 6.19
C LEU A 13 22.46 -5.59 6.09
N LEU A 14 21.92 -6.02 4.95
CA LEU A 14 21.61 -7.44 4.68
C LEU A 14 22.88 -8.31 4.68
N SER A 15 23.99 -7.80 4.15
CA SER A 15 25.27 -8.52 4.19
C SER A 15 25.79 -8.67 5.61
N ARG A 16 25.72 -7.60 6.42
CA ARG A 16 26.14 -7.57 7.82
C ARG A 16 25.31 -8.53 8.69
N TYR A 17 24.01 -8.62 8.42
CA TYR A 17 23.07 -9.44 9.20
C TYR A 17 22.61 -10.70 8.45
N SER A 18 23.40 -11.22 7.53
CA SER A 18 23.08 -12.41 6.73
C SER A 18 22.80 -13.65 7.60
N THR A 19 23.60 -13.87 8.64
CA THR A 19 23.47 -15.01 9.58
C THR A 19 22.43 -14.78 10.68
N SER A 20 21.96 -13.54 10.88
CA SER A 20 20.96 -13.26 11.90
C SER A 20 19.57 -13.72 11.45
N SER A 21 18.76 -14.19 12.41
CA SER A 21 17.33 -14.40 12.19
C SER A 21 16.65 -13.09 11.80
N PRO A 22 15.62 -13.13 10.93
CA PRO A 22 14.82 -11.96 10.57
C PRO A 22 14.03 -11.46 11.79
N SER A 23 13.56 -10.22 11.71
CA SER A 23 12.64 -9.61 12.67
C SER A 23 11.31 -10.37 12.71
N PHE A 24 10.75 -10.66 11.53
CA PHE A 24 9.60 -11.54 11.36
C PHE A 24 9.54 -12.07 9.92
N THR A 25 8.73 -13.09 9.71
CA THR A 25 8.56 -13.75 8.41
C THR A 25 7.12 -13.57 7.95
N ILE A 26 6.89 -13.38 6.65
CA ILE A 26 5.56 -13.31 6.05
C ILE A 26 5.43 -14.43 5.03
N HIS A 27 4.37 -15.22 5.14
CA HIS A 27 4.04 -16.23 4.15
C HIS A 27 2.88 -15.71 3.29
N LEU A 28 3.09 -15.66 1.98
CA LEU A 28 2.08 -15.26 1.01
C LEU A 28 1.56 -16.52 0.29
N HIS A 29 0.30 -16.88 0.55
CA HIS A 29 -0.41 -17.95 -0.16
C HIS A 29 -1.41 -17.33 -1.15
N PRO A 30 -1.95 -18.09 -2.11
CA PRO A 30 -2.91 -17.55 -3.08
C PRO A 30 -4.20 -16.98 -2.46
N ASP A 31 -4.69 -17.60 -1.39
CA ASP A 31 -5.95 -17.26 -0.72
C ASP A 31 -5.78 -16.28 0.43
N ALA A 32 -4.62 -16.31 1.08
CA ALA A 32 -4.36 -15.60 2.30
C ALA A 32 -2.86 -15.41 2.58
N TRP A 33 -2.54 -14.60 3.56
CA TRP A 33 -1.18 -14.42 4.06
C TRP A 33 -1.13 -14.70 5.57
N THR A 34 0.03 -15.11 6.07
CA THR A 34 0.27 -15.29 7.50
C THR A 34 1.49 -14.50 7.93
N LEU A 35 1.45 -13.98 9.17
CA LEU A 35 2.59 -13.36 9.82
C LEU A 35 3.20 -14.37 10.79
N ASN A 36 4.47 -14.71 10.57
CA ASN A 36 5.21 -15.71 11.32
C ASN A 36 4.43 -17.05 11.34
N SER A 37 3.97 -17.49 12.51
CA SER A 37 3.10 -18.68 12.69
C SER A 37 1.69 -18.30 13.17
N GLY A 38 1.26 -17.07 12.91
CA GLY A 38 -0.01 -16.53 13.37
C GLY A 38 -1.21 -16.93 12.52
N SER A 39 -2.35 -16.31 12.82
CA SER A 39 -3.61 -16.52 12.12
C SER A 39 -3.53 -16.18 10.64
N ARG A 40 -4.28 -16.92 9.83
CA ARG A 40 -4.40 -16.69 8.38
C ARG A 40 -5.24 -15.45 8.10
N CYS A 41 -4.62 -14.43 7.52
CA CYS A 41 -5.23 -13.17 7.15
C CYS A 41 -5.64 -13.17 5.67
N ARG A 42 -6.89 -12.83 5.38
CA ARG A 42 -7.34 -12.66 3.99
C ARG A 42 -6.76 -11.38 3.40
N TYR A 43 -6.65 -11.32 2.07
CA TYR A 43 -6.23 -10.12 1.35
C TYR A 43 -7.26 -8.98 1.36
N ASP A 44 -8.50 -9.25 1.76
CA ASP A 44 -9.59 -8.28 1.91
C ASP A 44 -9.74 -7.78 3.36
N ASN A 45 -8.80 -8.14 4.24
CA ASN A 45 -8.85 -7.77 5.64
C ASN A 45 -8.40 -6.30 5.84
N GLN A 46 -8.85 -5.65 6.91
CA GLN A 46 -8.44 -4.27 7.28
C GLN A 46 -6.93 -4.07 7.34
N TYR A 47 -6.15 -5.13 7.52
CA TYR A 47 -4.69 -5.12 7.52
C TYR A 47 -4.07 -5.14 6.11
N VAL A 48 -4.80 -4.80 5.03
CA VAL A 48 -4.17 -4.62 3.69
C VAL A 48 -3.08 -3.55 3.75
N GLY A 49 -3.30 -2.47 4.51
CA GLY A 49 -2.34 -1.38 4.66
C GLY A 49 -0.96 -1.86 5.14
N PHE A 50 -0.93 -2.89 5.99
CA PHE A 50 0.32 -3.53 6.43
C PHE A 50 1.15 -4.05 5.25
N LEU A 51 0.52 -4.73 4.28
CA LEU A 51 1.20 -5.24 3.09
C LEU A 51 1.65 -4.11 2.16
N ASP A 52 0.91 -3.00 2.13
CA ASP A 52 1.29 -1.84 1.32
C ASP A 52 2.50 -1.09 1.91
N ASP A 53 2.61 -1.01 3.23
CA ASP A 53 3.81 -0.47 3.88
C ASP A 53 5.04 -1.36 3.68
N ILE A 54 4.87 -2.69 3.70
CA ILE A 54 5.94 -3.62 3.38
C ILE A 54 6.40 -3.45 1.93
N ARG A 55 5.44 -3.37 0.98
CA ARG A 55 5.74 -3.07 -0.42
C ARG A 55 6.44 -1.73 -0.59
N ALA A 56 6.16 -0.75 0.26
CA ALA A 56 6.82 0.55 0.27
C ALA A 56 8.16 0.56 1.02
N HIS A 57 8.59 -0.57 1.58
CA HIS A 57 9.77 -0.71 2.43
C HIS A 57 9.76 0.23 3.64
N ARG A 58 8.59 0.39 4.26
CA ARG A 58 8.38 1.21 5.47
C ARG A 58 7.86 0.35 6.61
N ILE A 59 8.20 0.73 7.83
CA ILE A 59 7.66 0.09 9.04
C ILE A 59 6.22 0.59 9.24
N PRO A 60 5.23 -0.31 9.38
CA PRO A 60 3.84 0.08 9.67
C PRO A 60 3.72 0.71 11.06
N ALA A 61 3.32 1.98 11.13
CA ALA A 61 3.28 2.76 12.38
C ALA A 61 2.28 2.19 13.40
N ASP A 62 1.13 1.70 12.94
CA ASP A 62 0.07 1.15 13.79
C ASP A 62 0.50 -0.12 14.56
N PHE A 63 1.55 -0.80 14.11
CA PHE A 63 2.02 -2.07 14.67
C PHE A 63 3.26 -1.93 15.55
N VAL A 64 3.80 -0.71 15.69
CA VAL A 64 5.03 -0.45 16.46
C VAL A 64 4.89 -0.90 17.92
N GLU A 65 3.76 -0.61 18.56
CA GLU A 65 3.48 -1.05 19.94
C GLU A 65 3.55 -2.58 20.05
N ILE A 66 2.91 -3.30 19.13
CA ILE A 66 2.90 -4.76 19.10
C ILE A 66 4.31 -5.32 18.85
N PHE A 67 5.13 -4.67 18.01
CA PHE A 67 6.51 -5.10 17.77
C PHE A 67 7.37 -4.99 19.03
N HIS A 68 7.17 -3.96 19.85
CA HIS A 68 7.85 -3.82 21.13
C HIS A 68 7.36 -4.84 22.16
N GLU A 69 6.05 -5.05 22.26
CA GLU A 69 5.46 -6.04 23.18
C GLU A 69 5.91 -7.47 22.86
N THR A 70 6.00 -7.81 21.58
CA THR A 70 6.43 -9.13 21.11
C THR A 70 7.95 -9.31 21.13
N GLY A 71 8.72 -8.26 21.43
CA GLY A 71 10.18 -8.30 21.51
C GLY A 71 10.85 -8.55 20.15
N VAL A 72 10.26 -8.03 19.07
CA VAL A 72 10.84 -8.14 17.72
C VAL A 72 12.18 -7.44 17.67
N LYS A 73 13.17 -8.08 17.04
CA LYS A 73 14.53 -7.55 16.94
C LYS A 73 14.61 -6.45 15.87
N PHE A 74 15.05 -5.27 16.27
CA PHE A 74 15.41 -4.17 15.38
C PHE A 74 16.89 -4.22 14.98
N PHE A 75 17.18 -3.81 13.75
CA PHE A 75 18.53 -3.77 13.17
C PHE A 75 18.82 -2.33 12.72
N GLU A 76 19.59 -1.59 13.53
CA GLU A 76 19.93 -0.19 13.23
C GLU A 76 18.67 0.68 12.99
N GLY A 77 17.61 0.45 13.77
CA GLY A 77 16.32 1.13 13.63
C GLY A 77 15.46 0.66 12.46
N CYS A 78 15.94 -0.31 11.66
CA CYS A 78 15.19 -0.95 10.58
C CYS A 78 14.70 -2.35 11.01
N LEU A 79 13.72 -2.90 10.29
CA LEU A 79 13.29 -4.29 10.44
C LEU A 79 13.73 -5.10 9.23
N ILE A 80 14.21 -6.32 9.46
CA ILE A 80 14.55 -7.26 8.38
C ILE A 80 13.43 -8.28 8.29
N VAL A 81 12.78 -8.36 7.14
CA VAL A 81 11.61 -9.21 6.92
C VAL A 81 11.94 -10.27 5.87
N ASP A 82 11.62 -11.51 6.19
CA ASP A 82 11.68 -12.61 5.24
C ASP A 82 10.29 -12.80 4.60
N LEU A 83 10.19 -12.60 3.29
CA LEU A 83 8.99 -12.81 2.49
C LEU A 83 9.07 -14.18 1.82
N LEU A 84 8.11 -15.05 2.10
CA LEU A 84 8.00 -16.39 1.53
C LEU A 84 6.77 -16.46 0.65
N ASP A 85 6.96 -16.39 -0.68
CA ASP A 85 5.87 -16.43 -1.65
C ASP A 85 5.61 -17.84 -2.16
N TYR A 86 4.43 -18.39 -1.81
CA TYR A 86 3.94 -19.69 -2.25
C TYR A 86 2.99 -19.59 -3.45
N ARG A 87 2.74 -18.38 -3.96
CA ARG A 87 1.82 -18.18 -5.08
C ARG A 87 2.44 -18.70 -6.37
N PRO A 88 1.70 -19.47 -7.18
CA PRO A 88 2.24 -20.00 -8.42
C PRO A 88 2.45 -18.85 -9.41
N PRO A 89 3.52 -18.89 -10.23
CA PRO A 89 3.80 -17.87 -11.23
C PRO A 89 2.75 -17.84 -12.35
N LYS A 90 2.01 -18.95 -12.55
CA LYS A 90 0.87 -19.05 -13.45
C LYS A 90 -0.36 -19.50 -12.65
N PRO A 91 -1.56 -18.99 -12.98
CA PRO A 91 -2.77 -19.24 -12.18
C PRO A 91 -3.23 -20.70 -12.14
N ASN A 92 -2.79 -21.54 -13.10
CA ASN A 92 -3.20 -22.94 -13.22
C ASN A 92 -2.22 -23.94 -12.60
N ASP A 93 -1.06 -23.48 -12.11
CA ASP A 93 -0.08 -24.38 -11.50
C ASP A 93 -0.41 -24.60 -10.01
N PRO A 94 -0.11 -25.79 -9.45
CA PRO A 94 -0.30 -26.03 -8.02
C PRO A 94 0.58 -25.08 -7.18
N PRO A 95 0.20 -24.80 -5.91
CA PRO A 95 1.02 -24.01 -5.00
C PRO A 95 2.44 -24.57 -4.91
N LEU A 96 3.44 -23.70 -4.87
CA LEU A 96 4.85 -24.10 -4.80
C LEU A 96 5.13 -24.73 -3.44
N ASP A 97 5.80 -25.90 -3.43
CA ASP A 97 6.25 -26.58 -2.20
C ASP A 97 7.47 -25.84 -1.58
N THR A 98 8.33 -25.29 -2.44
CA THR A 98 9.40 -24.37 -2.04
C THR A 98 9.00 -22.92 -2.31
N PRO A 99 8.87 -22.07 -1.27
CA PRO A 99 8.49 -20.69 -1.47
C PRO A 99 9.63 -19.90 -2.13
N LYS A 100 9.27 -18.88 -2.92
CA LYS A 100 10.22 -17.86 -3.34
C LYS A 100 10.54 -16.98 -2.14
N HIS A 101 11.75 -17.13 -1.61
CA HIS A 101 12.26 -16.36 -0.48
C HIS A 101 12.89 -15.05 -0.96
N SER A 102 12.40 -13.92 -0.46
CA SER A 102 13.08 -12.61 -0.54
C SER A 102 13.29 -12.05 0.86
N ARG A 103 14.44 -11.41 1.06
CA ARG A 103 14.74 -10.69 2.30
C ARG A 103 14.71 -9.20 2.02
N GLU A 104 13.86 -8.49 2.76
CA GLU A 104 13.58 -7.07 2.56
C GLU A 104 13.83 -6.29 3.86
N VAL A 105 14.18 -5.01 3.73
CA VAL A 105 14.45 -4.12 4.86
C VAL A 105 13.35 -3.07 4.91
N LEU A 106 12.71 -2.92 6.07
CA LEU A 106 11.72 -1.88 6.33
C LEU A 106 12.39 -0.72 7.08
N HIS A 107 12.17 0.48 6.57
CA HIS A 107 12.75 1.70 7.13
C HIS A 107 11.78 2.42 8.07
N PRO A 108 12.28 3.07 9.12
CA PRO A 108 11.46 3.90 10.00
C PRO A 108 10.93 5.13 9.24
N THR A 109 9.76 5.59 9.64
CA THR A 109 9.11 6.81 9.17
C THR A 109 8.96 7.80 10.32
N PRO A 110 8.68 9.09 10.04
CA PRO A 110 8.34 10.04 11.11
C PRO A 110 7.14 9.58 11.94
N GLU A 111 6.18 8.89 11.32
CA GLU A 111 5.02 8.31 12.00
C GLU A 111 5.42 7.19 12.97
N THR A 112 6.37 6.32 12.59
CA THR A 112 6.87 5.26 13.49
C THR A 112 7.67 5.85 14.64
N LEU A 113 8.44 6.92 14.39
CA LEU A 113 9.16 7.63 15.45
C LEU A 113 8.19 8.22 16.48
N TRP A 114 7.07 8.80 16.02
CA TRP A 114 6.03 9.27 16.92
C TRP A 114 5.36 8.13 17.70
N ALA A 115 5.09 7.00 17.04
CA ALA A 115 4.56 5.80 17.70
C ALA A 115 5.52 5.29 18.79
N ASP A 116 6.83 5.24 18.53
CA ASP A 116 7.85 4.90 19.51
C ASP A 116 7.81 5.85 20.71
N LEU A 117 7.66 7.16 20.48
CA LEU A 117 7.54 8.14 21.54
C LEU A 117 6.28 7.94 22.40
N CYS A 118 5.17 7.54 21.79
CA CYS A 118 3.96 7.16 22.51
C CYS A 118 4.20 5.93 23.41
N VAL A 119 4.89 4.91 22.90
CA VAL A 119 5.28 3.71 23.68
C VAL A 119 6.21 4.09 24.83
N ILE A 120 7.19 4.97 24.60
CA ILE A 120 8.10 5.48 25.63
C ILE A 120 7.32 6.27 26.70
N ASN A 121 6.37 7.10 26.30
CA ASN A 121 5.55 7.85 27.24
C ASN A 121 4.68 6.91 28.08
N ALA A 122 4.06 5.90 27.46
CA ALA A 122 3.27 4.88 28.14
C ALA A 122 4.11 4.11 29.16
N SER A 123 5.33 3.68 28.80
CA SER A 123 6.25 3.00 29.72
C SER A 123 6.77 3.90 30.85
N THR A 124 6.81 5.21 30.66
CA THR A 124 7.15 6.22 31.68
C THR A 124 5.94 6.64 32.55
N GLY A 125 4.78 6.02 32.33
CA GLY A 125 3.55 6.29 33.08
C GLY A 125 2.86 7.60 32.68
N GLY A 126 3.02 8.05 31.43
CA GLY A 126 2.29 9.19 30.87
C GLY A 126 2.78 10.56 31.33
N LYS A 127 3.99 10.65 31.90
CA LYS A 127 4.54 11.88 32.49
C LYS A 127 5.36 12.72 31.51
N LEU A 128 5.55 12.26 30.28
CA LEU A 128 6.36 12.98 29.30
C LEU A 128 5.62 14.25 28.87
N THR A 129 6.25 15.40 29.08
CA THR A 129 5.72 16.68 28.59
C THR A 129 5.97 16.82 27.09
N ASP A 130 5.14 17.61 26.40
CA ASP A 130 5.30 17.88 24.97
C ASP A 130 6.68 18.47 24.62
N ALA A 131 7.20 19.36 25.48
CA ALA A 131 8.53 19.93 25.30
C ALA A 131 9.65 18.87 25.38
N GLN A 132 9.51 17.90 26.30
CA GLN A 132 10.46 16.78 26.41
C GLN A 132 10.33 15.81 25.24
N ALA A 133 9.10 15.53 24.79
CA ALA A 133 8.82 14.74 23.61
C ALA A 133 9.53 15.32 22.36
N LEU A 134 9.38 16.63 22.14
CA LEU A 134 10.04 17.34 21.04
C LEU A 134 11.58 17.32 21.17
N GLU A 135 12.11 17.47 22.39
CA GLU A 135 13.56 17.42 22.63
C GLU A 135 14.13 16.02 22.32
N ILE A 136 13.41 14.96 22.69
CA ILE A 136 13.78 13.57 22.38
C ILE A 136 13.78 13.35 20.87
N GLU A 137 12.71 13.75 20.18
CA GLU A 137 12.64 13.65 18.71
C GLU A 137 13.81 14.38 18.04
N ALA A 138 14.07 15.64 18.44
CA ALA A 138 15.17 16.44 17.90
C ALA A 138 16.53 15.75 18.08
N LYS A 139 16.78 15.15 19.26
CA LYS A 139 18.01 14.40 19.53
C LYS A 139 18.11 13.14 18.68
N ILE A 140 17.02 12.39 18.50
CA ILE A 140 17.01 11.20 17.64
C ILE A 140 17.33 11.60 16.21
N LEU A 141 16.67 12.63 15.68
CA LEU A 141 16.89 13.12 14.32
C LEU A 141 18.32 13.60 14.11
N LEU A 142 18.91 14.35 15.04
CA LEU A 142 20.29 14.81 14.91
C LEU A 142 21.32 13.67 14.89
N ASN A 143 21.07 12.59 15.63
CA ASN A 143 21.99 11.45 15.69
C ASN A 143 21.79 10.43 14.55
N THR A 144 20.57 10.30 14.04
CA THR A 144 20.22 9.30 13.01
C THR A 144 20.19 9.85 11.60
N SER A 145 20.02 11.16 11.45
CA SER A 145 20.01 11.80 10.13
C SER A 145 21.36 11.63 9.43
N SER A 146 21.27 11.34 8.14
CA SER A 146 22.44 11.37 7.28
C SER A 146 23.03 12.77 7.23
N PRO A 147 24.37 12.91 7.10
CA PRO A 147 24.99 14.23 7.00
C PRO A 147 24.37 14.98 5.83
N LEU A 148 23.72 16.11 6.06
CA LEU A 148 23.02 16.89 5.03
C LEU A 148 24.03 17.72 4.23
N CYS A 149 24.01 17.60 2.91
CA CYS A 149 24.81 18.46 2.04
C CYS A 149 24.04 19.76 1.77
N LEU A 150 24.49 20.85 2.39
CA LEU A 150 23.91 22.18 2.24
C LEU A 150 24.60 23.04 1.16
N ASP A 151 25.54 22.46 0.42
CA ASP A 151 26.25 23.18 -0.64
C ASP A 151 25.33 23.35 -1.86
N PRO A 152 25.06 24.59 -2.30
CA PRO A 152 24.22 24.85 -3.47
C PRO A 152 25.00 24.55 -4.76
N ASN A 153 25.20 23.26 -5.07
CA ASN A 153 25.87 22.81 -6.28
C ASN A 153 24.89 22.18 -7.27
N PRO A 154 24.68 22.78 -8.47
CA PRO A 154 23.78 22.23 -9.47
C PRO A 154 24.25 20.87 -10.01
N HIS A 155 25.56 20.58 -10.02
CA HIS A 155 26.07 19.27 -10.44
C HIS A 155 25.70 18.17 -9.45
N LEU A 156 25.83 18.45 -8.14
CA LEU A 156 25.42 17.51 -7.10
C LEU A 156 23.93 17.23 -7.17
N SER A 157 23.12 18.26 -7.41
CA SER A 157 21.67 18.12 -7.60
C SER A 157 21.32 17.19 -8.77
N ARG A 158 22.05 17.29 -9.90
CA ARG A 158 21.86 16.39 -11.05
C ARG A 158 22.22 14.95 -10.71
N MET A 159 23.32 14.74 -9.99
CA MET A 159 23.75 13.41 -9.54
C MET A 159 22.77 12.80 -8.56
N ALA A 160 22.34 13.55 -7.53
CA ALA A 160 21.35 13.11 -6.56
C ALA A 160 20.05 12.71 -7.25
N ASN A 161 19.54 13.52 -8.18
CA ASN A 161 18.34 13.21 -8.96
C ASN A 161 18.50 11.97 -9.85
N SER A 162 19.70 11.74 -10.42
CA SER A 162 19.96 10.50 -11.18
C SER A 162 19.96 9.26 -10.29
N VAL A 163 20.58 9.35 -9.11
CA VAL A 163 20.62 8.24 -8.14
C VAL A 163 19.21 7.96 -7.62
N TRP A 164 18.47 8.99 -7.22
CA TRP A 164 17.08 8.86 -6.73
C TRP A 164 16.15 8.16 -7.72
N ARG A 165 16.26 8.46 -9.02
CA ARG A 165 15.46 7.79 -10.05
C ARG A 165 15.76 6.30 -10.16
N VAL A 166 17.02 5.91 -10.01
CA VAL A 166 17.42 4.50 -10.07
C VAL A 166 16.97 3.77 -8.81
N THR A 167 17.15 4.38 -7.63
CA THR A 167 16.87 3.75 -6.34
C THR A 167 15.38 3.64 -6.01
N ASN A 168 14.52 4.54 -6.50
CA ASN A 168 13.07 4.53 -6.24
C ASN A 168 12.21 4.13 -7.46
N THR A 169 12.70 3.19 -8.26
CA THR A 169 12.02 2.70 -9.47
C THR A 169 10.66 2.02 -9.24
N GLN A 170 10.31 1.65 -8.00
CA GLN A 170 9.09 0.90 -7.70
C GLN A 170 7.79 1.71 -7.86
N MET A 171 7.82 3.04 -7.74
CA MET A 171 6.60 3.86 -7.79
C MET A 171 6.30 4.45 -9.19
N ASP A 172 7.30 4.85 -9.99
CA ASP A 172 7.03 5.66 -11.20
C ASP A 172 6.87 4.88 -12.51
N ALA A 173 7.56 3.74 -12.68
CA ALA A 173 7.56 3.02 -13.95
C ALA A 173 6.21 2.29 -14.20
N SER A 174 5.62 1.73 -13.15
CA SER A 174 4.32 1.06 -13.25
C SER A 174 3.17 2.05 -13.30
N VAL A 175 3.25 3.19 -12.60
CA VAL A 175 2.21 4.22 -12.56
C VAL A 175 2.11 4.97 -13.88
N SER A 176 3.22 5.32 -14.54
CA SER A 176 3.17 6.03 -15.83
C SER A 176 2.58 5.19 -16.97
N LEU A 177 2.82 3.87 -16.99
CA LEU A 177 2.22 2.95 -17.97
C LEU A 177 0.79 2.55 -17.60
N ARG A 178 0.49 2.35 -16.30
CA ARG A 178 -0.88 2.08 -15.83
C ARG A 178 -1.79 3.29 -15.97
N LYS A 179 -1.29 4.52 -15.80
CA LYS A 179 -2.06 5.75 -15.98
C LYS A 179 -2.54 5.92 -17.42
N ARG A 180 -1.67 5.72 -18.41
CA ARG A 180 -2.09 5.74 -19.83
C ARG A 180 -3.17 4.70 -20.14
N LYS A 181 -3.01 3.46 -19.65
CA LYS A 181 -4.01 2.40 -19.84
C LYS A 181 -5.32 2.66 -19.09
N ALA A 182 -5.26 3.26 -17.90
CA ALA A 182 -6.45 3.62 -17.12
C ALA A 182 -7.22 4.77 -17.80
N ASP A 183 -6.51 5.78 -18.28
CA ASP A 183 -7.10 6.91 -19.00
C ASP A 183 -7.75 6.43 -20.31
N GLU A 184 -7.11 5.52 -21.06
CA GLU A 184 -7.67 4.88 -22.26
C GLU A 184 -8.94 4.04 -21.97
N ALA A 185 -8.97 3.32 -20.84
CA ALA A 185 -10.12 2.50 -20.46
C ALA A 185 -11.32 3.37 -20.01
N ILE A 186 -11.06 4.46 -19.27
CA ILE A 186 -12.09 5.42 -18.85
C ILE A 186 -12.70 6.11 -20.07
N ASP A 187 -11.88 6.48 -21.07
CA ASP A 187 -12.38 7.06 -22.31
C ASP A 187 -13.22 6.05 -23.12
N ALA A 188 -12.83 4.78 -23.16
CA ALA A 188 -13.61 3.72 -23.83
C ALA A 188 -14.97 3.48 -23.13
N GLU A 189 -14.99 3.40 -21.81
CA GLU A 189 -16.22 3.21 -21.02
C GLU A 189 -17.18 4.41 -21.18
N LYS A 190 -16.62 5.63 -21.24
CA LYS A 190 -17.40 6.86 -21.48
C LYS A 190 -17.99 6.89 -22.89
N ILE A 191 -17.24 6.46 -23.90
CA ILE A 191 -17.72 6.35 -25.29
C ILE A 191 -18.85 5.32 -25.37
N GLU A 192 -18.74 4.19 -24.68
CA GLU A 192 -19.76 3.15 -24.64
C GLU A 192 -21.03 3.61 -23.91
N ALA A 193 -20.88 4.30 -22.78
CA ALA A 193 -21.99 4.88 -22.03
C ALA A 193 -22.74 5.97 -22.83
N ASP A 194 -22.03 6.82 -23.57
CA ASP A 194 -22.65 7.84 -24.42
C ASP A 194 -23.34 7.23 -25.65
N LYS A 195 -22.82 6.12 -26.19
CA LYS A 195 -23.49 5.36 -27.25
C LYS A 195 -24.79 4.73 -26.76
N ALA A 196 -24.77 4.10 -25.59
CA ALA A 196 -25.97 3.52 -24.97
C ALA A 196 -27.04 4.58 -24.67
N ARG A 197 -26.64 5.78 -24.22
CA ARG A 197 -27.56 6.91 -24.03
C ARG A 197 -28.19 7.38 -25.35
N LYS A 198 -27.41 7.49 -26.42
CA LYS A 198 -27.91 7.88 -27.76
C LYS A 198 -28.90 6.85 -28.33
N GLU A 199 -28.61 5.56 -28.19
CA GLU A 199 -29.52 4.49 -28.63
C GLU A 199 -30.84 4.53 -27.83
N LYS A 200 -30.77 4.77 -26.52
CA LYS A 200 -31.95 4.93 -25.68
C LYS A 200 -32.81 6.13 -26.12
N ILE A 201 -32.19 7.27 -26.46
CA ILE A 201 -32.88 8.46 -26.97
C ILE A 201 -33.53 8.20 -28.35
N LEU A 202 -32.83 7.51 -29.26
CA LEU A 202 -33.36 7.14 -30.58
C LEU A 202 -34.56 6.19 -30.46
N GLY A 203 -34.57 5.30 -29.47
CA GLY A 203 -35.70 4.42 -29.18
C GLY A 203 -36.97 5.18 -28.77
N PHE A 204 -36.84 6.31 -28.09
CA PHE A 204 -37.99 7.17 -27.74
C PHE A 204 -38.54 7.98 -28.93
N LEU A 205 -37.75 8.15 -30.00
CA LEU A 205 -38.14 8.87 -31.21
C LEU A 205 -38.70 7.93 -32.31
N ALA A 206 -38.66 6.62 -32.09
CA ALA A 206 -39.29 5.66 -33.00
C ALA A 206 -40.82 5.81 -32.91
N PRO A 207 -41.53 6.10 -34.01
CA PRO A 207 -42.98 6.21 -33.98
C PRO A 207 -43.58 4.85 -33.59
N GLU A 208 -44.39 4.86 -32.53
CA GLU A 208 -45.07 3.69 -32.00
C GLU A 208 -45.98 3.10 -33.10
N ASN A 209 -45.60 1.94 -33.63
CA ASN A 209 -46.38 1.25 -34.65
C ASN A 209 -47.62 0.66 -33.95
N LEU A 210 -48.73 1.40 -33.97
CA LEU A 210 -50.05 0.93 -33.58
C LEU A 210 -50.41 -0.33 -34.37
N ARG A 211 -50.15 -1.51 -33.82
CA ARG A 211 -50.74 -2.77 -34.25
C ARG A 211 -51.50 -3.39 -33.10
N GLY A 212 -52.80 -3.08 -33.12
CA GLY A 212 -53.94 -3.88 -32.70
C GLY A 212 -53.72 -4.91 -31.58
N THR A 213 -54.40 -4.68 -30.46
CA THR A 213 -55.51 -5.56 -30.05
C THR A 213 -56.28 -4.88 -28.92
N SER A 214 -57.56 -4.71 -29.17
CA SER A 214 -58.59 -4.22 -28.26
C SER A 214 -58.62 -4.97 -26.93
N ARG A 215 -58.63 -4.24 -25.81
CA ARG A 215 -59.21 -4.74 -24.56
C ARG A 215 -60.01 -3.62 -23.89
N TRP A 216 -61.28 -3.56 -24.27
CA TRP A 216 -62.30 -2.87 -23.50
C TRP A 216 -62.33 -3.47 -22.09
N VAL A 217 -61.97 -2.68 -21.08
CA VAL A 217 -62.33 -2.97 -19.69
C VAL A 217 -63.54 -2.10 -19.37
N SER A 218 -64.68 -2.78 -19.27
CA SER A 218 -65.96 -2.23 -18.87
C SER A 218 -65.86 -1.61 -17.48
N LEU A 219 -66.08 -0.29 -17.37
CA LEU A 219 -66.38 0.37 -16.11
C LEU A 219 -67.88 0.64 -16.08
N SER A 220 -68.63 -0.31 -15.52
CA SER A 220 -70.04 -0.14 -15.17
C SER A 220 -70.15 0.09 -13.66
N MET A 221 -71.13 0.91 -13.28
CA MET A 221 -71.45 1.44 -11.94
C MET A 221 -70.56 2.65 -11.54
N PHE A 222 -71.08 3.80 -11.13
CA PHE A 222 -72.36 4.10 -10.47
C PHE A 222 -72.55 5.62 -10.52
N TRP A 223 -73.69 6.14 -11.02
CA TRP A 223 -74.10 7.53 -10.80
C TRP A 223 -75.47 7.54 -10.10
N PRO A 224 -75.68 8.34 -9.05
CA PRO A 224 -76.96 8.36 -8.35
C PRO A 224 -78.01 9.17 -9.11
N LYS A 225 -79.25 8.71 -8.98
CA LYS A 225 -80.49 9.23 -9.55
C LYS A 225 -80.74 10.71 -9.24
N TYR A 226 -81.33 11.40 -10.22
CA TYR A 226 -82.62 12.09 -10.08
C TYR A 226 -83.43 11.88 -11.35
#